data_AF-A0A3R9LSM3-F1
#
_entry.id   AF-A0A3R9LSM3-F1
#
_cell.length_a   1.000
_cell.length_b   1.000
_cell.length_c   1.000
_cell.angle_alpha   90.00
_cell.angle_beta   90.00
_cell.angle_gamma   90.00
#
_symmetry.space_group_name_H-M   'P 1'
#
loop_
_entity.id
_entity.type
_entity.pdbx_description
1 polymer ?
#
loop_
_entity_poly.entity_id
_entity_poly.type
_entity_poly.pdbx_seq_one_letter_code
_entity_poly.pdbx_strand_id
1 'polypeptide(L)'
;MNRKELYDDKLQLDYFSDSYLRFESDFYKYSALDIPLTFITDDILRTMAMSQKHYFKLNKSKSLDNRDHYFVFSIKMNKDSSGIRQYEYQRHCFSL
;
A
#
# COMPACT_ATOMS: atom_id res chain seq x y z
N MET A 1 8.12 10.26 13.23
CA MET A 1 7.04 10.90 12.45
C MET A 1 5.82 10.95 13.34
N ASN A 2 5.29 12.13 13.62
CA ASN A 2 4.05 12.29 14.38
C ASN A 2 2.85 12.08 13.41
N ARG A 3 1.70 11.63 13.94
CA ARG A 3 0.46 11.41 13.18
C ARG A 3 0.10 12.61 12.30
N LYS A 4 0.27 13.85 12.81
CA LYS A 4 0.06 15.09 12.04
C LYS A 4 0.93 15.19 10.78
N GLU A 5 2.21 14.82 10.84
CA GLU A 5 3.13 14.92 9.70
C GLU A 5 2.82 13.92 8.58
N LEU A 6 2.12 12.82 8.89
CA LEU A 6 1.65 11.86 7.90
C LEU A 6 0.40 12.36 7.16
N TYR A 7 -0.32 13.35 7.71
CA TYR A 7 -1.49 13.95 7.05
C TYR A 7 -1.11 15.04 6.03
N ASP A 8 0.15 15.50 5.99
CA ASP A 8 0.66 16.52 5.04
C ASP A 8 1.02 15.94 3.64
N ASP A 9 0.25 15.00 3.08
CA ASP A 9 0.48 14.42 1.74
C ASP A 9 1.91 13.88 1.47
N LYS A 10 2.64 13.52 2.54
CA LYS A 10 4.03 13.03 2.46
C LYS A 10 4.14 11.56 2.03
N LEU A 11 3.03 10.82 2.01
CA LEU A 11 2.98 9.44 1.55
C LEU A 11 2.30 9.44 0.18
N GLN A 12 3.01 8.98 -0.85
CA GLN A 12 2.56 9.11 -2.22
C GLN A 12 2.60 7.78 -2.96
N LEU A 13 1.58 7.56 -3.78
CA LEU A 13 1.49 6.52 -4.80
C LEU A 13 1.25 7.21 -6.15
N ASP A 14 1.95 6.77 -7.19
CA ASP A 14 1.68 7.22 -8.54
C ASP A 14 0.54 6.40 -9.14
N TYR A 15 -0.68 6.94 -9.07
CA TYR A 15 -1.92 6.33 -9.56
C TYR A 15 -1.92 6.03 -11.07
N PHE A 16 -1.04 6.68 -11.84
CA PHE A 16 -0.92 6.48 -13.28
C PHE A 16 0.23 5.53 -13.65
N SER A 17 1.01 5.06 -12.67
CA SER A 17 2.12 4.14 -12.92
C SER A 17 1.64 2.72 -13.19
N ASP A 18 2.39 1.98 -14.02
CA ASP A 18 2.20 0.54 -14.20
C ASP A 18 2.26 -0.23 -12.88
N SER A 19 3.04 0.27 -11.91
CA SER A 19 3.12 -0.34 -10.58
C SER A 19 1.78 -0.29 -9.85
N TYR A 20 1.10 0.86 -9.87
CA TYR A 20 -0.21 1.01 -9.24
C TYR A 20 -1.28 0.20 -9.95
N LEU A 21 -1.28 0.17 -11.29
CA LEU A 21 -2.23 -0.64 -12.06
C LEU A 21 -2.10 -2.15 -11.74
N ARG A 22 -0.86 -2.65 -11.56
CA ARG A 22 -0.64 -4.03 -11.10
C ARG A 22 -1.12 -4.23 -9.66
N PHE A 23 -0.85 -3.27 -8.77
CA PHE A 23 -1.32 -3.34 -7.40
C PHE A 23 -2.85 -3.42 -7.33
N GLU A 24 -3.53 -2.57 -8.08
CA GLU A 24 -4.99 -2.53 -8.16
C GLU A 24 -5.55 -3.85 -8.69
N SER A 25 -4.97 -4.37 -9.78
CA SER A 25 -5.35 -5.66 -10.37
C SER A 25 -5.17 -6.83 -9.37
N ASP A 26 -4.01 -6.91 -8.72
CA ASP A 26 -3.75 -7.95 -7.71
C ASP A 26 -4.66 -7.78 -6.49
N PHE A 27 -4.94 -6.55 -6.07
CA PHE A 27 -5.83 -6.29 -4.94
C PHE A 27 -7.24 -6.79 -5.23
N TYR A 28 -7.83 -6.41 -6.36
CA TYR A 28 -9.18 -6.86 -6.73
C TYR A 28 -9.26 -8.35 -7.07
N LYS A 29 -8.14 -8.96 -7.47
CA LYS A 29 -8.08 -10.42 -7.68
C LYS A 29 -8.28 -11.21 -6.37
N TYR A 30 -7.82 -10.70 -5.23
CA TYR A 30 -7.81 -11.44 -3.97
C TYR A 30 -8.73 -10.86 -2.89
N SER A 31 -9.08 -9.57 -2.97
CA SER A 31 -9.85 -8.87 -1.95
C SER A 31 -11.32 -9.25 -1.98
N ALA A 32 -11.87 -9.58 -0.81
CA ALA A 32 -13.31 -9.75 -0.58
C ALA A 32 -13.97 -8.47 -0.03
N LEU A 33 -13.25 -7.33 -0.08
CA LEU A 33 -13.75 -6.05 0.41
C LEU A 33 -14.71 -5.42 -0.61
N ASP A 34 -15.91 -5.08 -0.17
CA ASP A 34 -16.92 -4.34 -0.95
C ASP A 34 -16.73 -2.82 -0.85
N ILE A 35 -15.46 -2.38 -0.87
CA ILE A 35 -15.08 -0.97 -0.85
C ILE A 35 -14.00 -0.73 -1.90
N PRO A 36 -14.13 0.32 -2.75
CA PRO A 36 -13.11 0.65 -3.72
C PRO A 36 -11.74 0.92 -3.06
N LEU A 37 -10.67 0.43 -3.69
CA LEU A 37 -9.29 0.56 -3.22
C LEU A 37 -8.92 2.02 -2.95
N THR A 38 -9.41 2.95 -3.77
CA THR A 38 -9.19 4.39 -3.65
C THR A 38 -9.58 4.97 -2.29
N PHE A 39 -10.60 4.40 -1.63
CA PHE A 39 -11.02 4.85 -0.30
C PHE A 39 -10.11 4.37 0.84
N ILE A 40 -9.26 3.37 0.59
CA ILE A 40 -8.40 2.76 1.61
C ILE A 40 -6.91 2.95 1.34
N THR A 41 -6.51 3.43 0.16
CA THR A 41 -5.10 3.62 -0.22
C THR A 41 -4.34 4.46 0.81
N ASP A 42 -4.94 5.56 1.27
CA ASP A 42 -4.31 6.42 2.29
C ASP A 42 -4.07 5.68 3.61
N ASP A 43 -5.06 4.90 4.07
CA ASP A 43 -4.95 4.12 5.30
C ASP A 43 -3.91 2.99 5.17
N ILE A 44 -3.82 2.37 3.99
CA ILE A 44 -2.78 1.39 3.66
C ILE A 44 -1.40 2.03 3.79
N LEU A 45 -1.18 3.18 3.13
CA LEU A 45 0.10 3.88 3.16
C LEU A 45 0.46 4.33 4.59
N ARG A 46 -0.50 4.90 5.32
CA ARG A 46 -0.32 5.34 6.73
C ARG A 46 0.06 4.17 7.62
N THR A 47 -0.63 3.04 7.49
CA THR A 47 -0.36 1.84 8.28
C THR A 47 1.04 1.30 8.01
N MET A 48 1.46 1.24 6.74
CA MET A 48 2.82 0.86 6.36
C MET A 48 3.87 1.83 6.95
N ALA A 49 3.63 3.14 6.84
CA ALA A 49 4.53 4.16 7.36
C ALA A 49 4.69 4.09 8.89
N MET A 50 3.59 3.93 9.63
CA MET A 50 3.58 3.85 11.10
C MET A 50 4.21 2.55 11.61
N SER A 51 3.94 1.43 10.94
CA SER A 51 4.50 0.13 11.31
C SER A 51 5.94 -0.09 10.82
N GLN A 52 6.49 0.87 10.05
CA GLN A 52 7.78 0.76 9.37
C GLN A 52 7.89 -0.50 8.50
N LYS A 53 6.76 -0.97 7.95
CA LYS A 53 6.70 -2.09 7.03
C LYS A 53 6.58 -1.58 5.61
N HIS A 54 7.15 -2.34 4.68
CA HIS A 54 7.08 -2.08 3.25
C HIS A 54 6.06 -3.00 2.56
N TYR A 55 5.11 -3.55 3.32
CA TYR A 55 4.06 -4.40 2.80
C TYR A 55 2.71 -4.12 3.46
N PHE A 56 1.65 -4.33 2.69
CA PHE A 56 0.28 -4.39 3.15
C PHE A 56 -0.18 -5.84 3.25
N LYS A 57 -0.82 -6.22 4.36
CA LYS A 57 -1.39 -7.56 4.54
C LYS A 57 -2.90 -7.51 4.36
N LEU A 58 -3.41 -8.21 3.36
CA LEU A 58 -4.82 -8.59 3.28
C LEU A 58 -5.00 -9.89 4.07
N ASN A 59 -5.71 -9.80 5.20
CA ASN A 59 -5.96 -10.96 6.05
C ASN A 59 -6.89 -11.96 5.38
N LYS A 60 -6.72 -13.24 5.68
CA LYS A 60 -7.58 -14.34 5.20
C LYS A 60 -9.08 -14.09 5.36
N SER A 61 -9.52 -13.43 6.43
CA SER A 61 -10.94 -13.12 6.65
C SER A 61 -11.50 -12.06 5.71
N LYS A 62 -10.62 -11.38 4.96
CA LYS A 62 -10.93 -10.33 3.99
C LYS A 62 -10.46 -10.72 2.58
N SER A 63 -10.03 -11.95 2.37
CA SER A 63 -9.68 -12.47 1.04
C SER A 63 -10.74 -13.45 0.54
N LEU A 64 -10.84 -13.56 -0.78
CA LEU A 64 -11.77 -14.47 -1.45
C LEU A 64 -11.39 -15.95 -1.27
N ASP A 65 -10.11 -16.24 -1.08
CA ASP A 65 -9.55 -17.59 -1.00
C ASP A 65 -9.25 -18.08 0.42
N ASN A 66 -9.60 -17.28 1.44
CA ASN A 66 -9.28 -17.51 2.86
C ASN A 66 -7.78 -17.68 3.16
N ARG A 67 -6.90 -17.00 2.41
CA ARG A 67 -5.45 -16.94 2.65
C ARG A 67 -4.97 -15.53 2.99
N ASP A 68 -3.87 -15.48 3.72
CA ASP A 68 -3.17 -14.21 3.92
C ASP A 68 -2.42 -13.84 2.64
N HIS A 69 -2.55 -12.58 2.21
CA HIS A 69 -1.81 -12.04 1.07
C HIS A 69 -0.99 -10.83 1.46
N TYR A 70 0.19 -10.73 0.88
CA TYR A 70 1.15 -9.67 1.15
C TYR A 70 1.41 -8.92 -0.15
N PHE A 71 1.16 -7.62 -0.12
CA PHE A 71 1.42 -6.69 -1.22
C PHE A 71 2.68 -5.90 -0.84
N VAL A 72 3.78 -6.13 -1.56
CA VAL A 72 5.11 -5.63 -1.23
C VAL A 72 5.42 -4.40 -2.06
N PHE A 73 5.94 -3.35 -1.42
CA PHE A 73 6.28 -2.07 -2.01
C PHE A 73 7.77 -1.77 -1.81
N SER A 74 8.37 -1.06 -2.76
CA SER A 74 9.61 -0.32 -2.53
C SER A 74 9.26 1.10 -2.09
N ILE A 75 10.10 1.69 -1.23
CA ILE A 75 9.88 3.02 -0.68
C ILE A 75 11.08 3.88 -1.06
N LYS A 76 10.86 4.87 -1.93
CA LYS A 76 11.86 5.85 -2.31
C LYS A 76 11.67 7.12 -1.48
N MET A 77 12.75 7.57 -0.85
CA MET A 77 12.78 8.87 -0.18
C MET A 77 13.42 9.87 -1.13
N ASN A 78 12.68 10.92 -1.49
CA ASN A 78 13.20 11.95 -2.36
C ASN A 78 14.04 12.92 -1.51
N LYS A 79 15.34 13.05 -1.84
CA LYS A 79 16.29 13.84 -1.03
C LYS A 79 15.99 15.34 -1.09
N ASP A 80 15.36 15.79 -2.17
CA ASP A 80 15.12 17.20 -2.45
C ASP A 80 13.76 17.70 -1.92
N SER A 81 12.85 16.79 -1.55
CA SER A 81 11.50 17.10 -1.07
C SER A 81 11.28 16.57 0.35
N SER A 82 11.48 17.46 1.33
CA SER A 82 10.94 17.50 2.71
C SER A 82 10.33 16.23 3.35
N GLY A 83 10.96 15.06 3.20
CA GLY A 83 10.51 13.81 3.81
C GLY A 83 9.35 13.10 3.09
N ILE A 84 9.16 13.35 1.79
CA ILE A 84 8.19 12.61 0.97
C ILE A 84 8.67 11.16 0.76
N ARG A 85 7.75 10.21 0.96
CA ARG A 85 7.93 8.78 0.71
C ARG A 85 7.05 8.36 -0.47
N GLN A 86 7.71 7.96 -1.54
CA GLN A 86 7.04 7.41 -2.72
C GLN A 86 7.03 5.89 -2.63
N TYR A 87 5.83 5.30 -2.70
CA TYR A 87 5.61 3.87 -2.64
C TYR A 87 5.41 3.34 -4.06
N GLU A 88 6.13 2.28 -4.41
CA GLU A 88 6.06 1.65 -5.73
C GLU A 88 5.84 0.15 -5.57
N TYR A 89 4.73 -0.35 -6.08
CA TYR A 89 4.35 -1.75 -5.93
C TYR A 89 5.30 -2.68 -6.68
N GLN A 90 5.80 -3.69 -5.97
CA GLN A 90 6.76 -4.65 -6.51
C GLN A 90 6.07 -5.96 -6.89
N ARG A 91 5.40 -6.60 -5.91
CA ARG A 91 4.87 -7.95 -6.08
C ARG A 91 3.82 -8.32 -5.03
N HIS A 92 3.05 -9.35 -5.37
CA HIS A 92 2.18 -10.11 -4.49
C HIS A 92 2.86 -11.41 -4.03
N CYS A 93 2.63 -11.82 -2.79
CA CYS A 93 3.01 -13.15 -2.31
C CYS A 93 2.09 -13.67 -1.19
N PHE A 94 2.10 -14.99 -0.97
CA PHE A 94 1.38 -15.64 0.15
C PHE A 94 2.20 -15.68 1.45
N SER A 95 3.51 -15.43 1.35
CA SER A 95 4.45 -15.34 2.46
C SER A 95 5.57 -14.35 2.11
N LEU A 96 6.12 -13.68 3.12
CA LEU A 96 7.19 -12.67 2.96
C LEU A 96 8.57 -13.29 2.81
#